data_AF-A0AA35T083-F1
#
_entry.id   AF-A0AA35T083-F1
#
_cell.length_a   1.000
_cell.length_b   1.000
_cell.length_c   1.000
_cell.angle_alpha   90.00
_cell.angle_beta   90.00
_cell.angle_gamma   90.00
#
_symmetry.space_group_name_H-M   'P 1'
#
loop_
_entity.id
_entity.type
_entity.pdbx_description
1 polymer ?
#
loop_
_entity_poly.entity_id
_entity_poly.type
_entity_poly.pdbx_seq_one_letter_code
_entity_poly.pdbx_strand_id
1 'polypeptide(L)' 'MGADSIPTHQELQTMAGTKTALTVDVNAEHIGLINSSKEKYNIADEGKVVRIVMDYLLLNPDIHERVFKDVRCLRCE' A
#
# COMPACT_ATOMS: atom_id res chain seq x y z
N MET A 1 -29.10 -36.01 5.99
CA MET A 1 -28.79 -35.72 4.57
C MET A 1 -28.35 -34.26 4.55
N GLY A 2 -27.03 -34.07 4.49
CA GLY A 2 -26.39 -32.77 4.70
C GLY A 2 -26.69 -31.83 3.54
N ALA A 3 -27.24 -30.67 3.85
CA ALA A 3 -27.30 -29.56 2.92
C ALA A 3 -25.93 -28.87 2.95
N ASP A 4 -25.31 -28.88 1.78
CA ASP A 4 -24.02 -28.31 1.42
C ASP A 4 -23.71 -26.99 2.14
N SER A 5 -22.61 -27.00 2.89
CA SER A 5 -21.98 -25.82 3.44
C SER A 5 -21.60 -24.89 2.29
N ILE A 6 -22.27 -23.75 2.18
CA ILE A 6 -21.83 -22.63 1.34
C ILE A 6 -20.40 -22.28 1.79
N PRO A 7 -19.38 -22.34 0.91
CA PRO A 7 -18.04 -21.92 1.30
C PRO A 7 -18.09 -20.45 1.68
N THR A 8 -17.60 -20.15 2.87
CA THR A 8 -17.50 -18.78 3.40
C THR A 8 -16.65 -17.94 2.45
N HIS A 9 -16.84 -16.61 2.48
CA HIS A 9 -16.11 -15.59 1.70
C HIS A 9 -14.56 -15.60 1.87
N GLN A 10 -13.97 -16.67 2.38
CA GLN A 10 -12.61 -16.79 2.84
C GLN A 10 -11.65 -17.55 1.90
N GLU A 11 -12.08 -17.91 0.68
CA GLU A 11 -11.27 -18.74 -0.24
C GLU A 11 -10.83 -18.06 -1.55
N LEU A 12 -10.68 -16.73 -1.53
CA LEU A 12 -9.82 -16.01 -2.49
C LEU A 12 -8.69 -15.30 -1.73
N GLN A 13 -8.05 -16.04 -0.83
CA GLN A 13 -6.82 -15.59 -0.17
C GLN A 13 -5.66 -15.68 -1.17
N THR A 14 -5.45 -14.62 -1.95
CA THR A 14 -4.14 -14.37 -2.56
C THR A 14 -3.10 -14.28 -1.44
N MET A 15 -1.86 -14.72 -1.71
CA MET A 15 -0.68 -14.79 -0.82
C MET A 15 -0.38 -13.56 0.08
N ALA A 16 -1.14 -12.47 -0.05
CA ALA A 16 -1.05 -11.21 0.69
C ALA A 16 -2.14 -11.02 1.77
N GLY A 17 -2.92 -12.07 2.09
CA GLY A 17 -4.01 -11.98 3.08
C GLY A 17 -5.19 -11.13 2.63
N THR A 18 -6.15 -10.91 3.53
CA THR A 18 -7.34 -10.08 3.27
C THR A 18 -6.93 -8.61 3.17
N LYS A 19 -7.24 -7.97 2.03
CA LYS A 19 -6.98 -6.55 1.81
C LYS A 19 -8.17 -5.72 2.27
N THR A 20 -7.91 -4.65 3.03
CA THR A 20 -8.91 -3.63 3.38
C THR A 20 -8.73 -2.40 2.50
N ALA A 21 -9.83 -1.82 2.01
CA ALA A 21 -9.79 -0.60 1.21
C ALA A 21 -9.49 0.62 2.10
N LEU A 22 -8.62 1.50 1.61
CA LEU A 22 -8.27 2.78 2.23
C LEU A 22 -8.37 3.87 1.15
N THR A 23 -9.14 4.92 1.42
CA THR A 23 -9.21 6.13 0.59
C THR A 23 -8.55 7.28 1.33
N VAL A 24 -7.58 7.92 0.70
CA VAL A 24 -6.84 9.07 1.26
C VAL A 24 -6.67 10.14 0.19
N ASP A 25 -6.74 11.40 0.61
CA ASP A 25 -6.45 12.54 -0.27
C ASP A 25 -4.94 12.81 -0.27
N VAL A 26 -4.36 12.92 -1.46
CA VAL A 26 -2.93 13.19 -1.63
C VAL A 26 -2.71 14.20 -2.76
N ASN A 27 -1.58 14.91 -2.72
CA ASN A 27 -1.17 15.84 -3.77
C ASN A 27 -0.85 15.13 -5.10
N ALA A 28 -0.96 15.86 -6.21
CA ALA A 28 -0.67 15.35 -7.56
C ALA A 28 0.75 14.77 -7.72
N GLU A 29 1.74 15.32 -7.00
CA GLU A 29 3.11 14.79 -6.98
C GLU A 29 3.18 13.35 -6.45
N HIS A 30 2.39 13.03 -5.42
CA HIS A 30 2.33 11.66 -4.88
C HIS A 30 1.68 10.70 -5.88
N ILE A 31 0.63 11.14 -6.58
CA ILE A 31 0.02 10.35 -7.66
C ILE A 31 1.03 10.10 -8.79
N GLY A 32 1.82 11.12 -9.16
CA GLY A 32 2.91 11.00 -10.13
C GLY A 32 3.97 9.98 -9.70
N LEU A 33 4.38 10.00 -8.43
CA LEU A 33 5.31 9.01 -7.88
C LEU A 33 4.75 7.58 -7.93
N ILE A 34 3.47 7.41 -7.58
CA ILE A 34 2.81 6.11 -7.60
C ILE A 34 2.75 5.55 -9.02
N ASN A 35 2.29 6.36 -9.99
CA ASN A 35 2.15 5.93 -11.38
C ASN A 35 3.50 5.64 -12.03
N SER A 36 4.49 6.52 -11.84
CA SER A 36 5.84 6.32 -12.39
C SER A 36 6.53 5.08 -11.80
N SER A 37 6.35 4.82 -10.49
CA SER A 37 6.86 3.60 -9.85
C SER A 37 6.17 2.35 -10.38
N LYS A 38 4.85 2.43 -10.59
CA LYS A 38 4.05 1.34 -11.14
C LYS A 38 4.55 0.94 -12.53
N GLU A 39 4.73 1.92 -13.41
CA GLU A 39 5.23 1.70 -14.78
C GLU A 39 6.68 1.20 -14.76
N LYS A 40 7.57 1.88 -14.03
CA LYS A 40 9.00 1.55 -13.99
C LYS A 40 9.29 0.13 -13.51
N TYR A 41 8.52 -0.35 -12.53
CA TYR A 41 8.74 -1.67 -11.92
C TYR A 41 7.69 -2.71 -12.31
N ASN A 42 6.84 -2.41 -13.31
CA ASN A 42 5.76 -3.29 -13.79
C ASN A 42 4.87 -3.83 -12.65
N ILE A 43 4.42 -2.94 -11.76
CA ILE A 43 3.60 -3.28 -10.60
C ILE A 43 2.13 -3.32 -11.03
N ALA A 44 1.38 -4.31 -10.54
CA ALA A 44 0.00 -4.57 -10.97
C ALA A 44 -0.98 -3.43 -10.68
N ASP A 45 -0.90 -2.84 -9.48
CA ASP A 45 -1.85 -1.84 -8.99
C ASP A 45 -1.19 -0.80 -8.09
N GLU A 46 -1.80 0.37 -8.01
CA GLU A 46 -1.38 1.50 -7.16
C GLU A 46 -1.34 1.10 -5.69
N GLY A 47 -2.30 0.28 -5.25
CA GLY A 47 -2.33 -0.25 -3.89
C GLY A 47 -1.11 -1.11 -3.57
N LYS A 48 -0.55 -1.83 -4.55
CA LYS A 48 0.70 -2.60 -4.38
C LYS A 48 1.90 -1.68 -4.24
N VAL A 49 1.94 -0.55 -4.96
CA VAL A 49 2.99 0.46 -4.77
C VAL A 49 2.97 0.99 -3.34
N VAL A 50 1.78 1.37 -2.84
CA VAL A 50 1.62 1.85 -1.46
C VAL A 50 2.03 0.78 -0.45
N ARG A 51 1.58 -0.47 -0.63
CA ARG A 51 1.98 -1.58 0.24
C ARG A 51 3.50 -1.77 0.28
N ILE A 52 4.21 -1.69 -0.85
CA ILE A 52 5.68 -1.81 -0.87
C ILE A 52 6.35 -0.74 0.00
N VAL A 53 5.86 0.50 -0.05
CA VAL A 53 6.37 1.59 0.79
C VAL A 53 6.06 1.33 2.26
N MET A 54 4.84 0.89 2.58
CA MET A 54 4.45 0.55 3.95
C MET A 54 5.23 -0.64 4.50
N ASP A 55 5.44 -1.69 3.70
CA ASP A 55 6.24 -2.87 4.06
C ASP A 55 7.69 -2.46 4.36
N TYR A 56 8.26 -1.56 3.56
CA TYR A 56 9.60 -1.02 3.83
C TYR A 56 9.65 -0.30 5.18
N LEU A 57 8.65 0.51 5.52
CA LEU A 57 8.57 1.15 6.83
C LEU A 57 8.40 0.11 7.94
N LEU A 58 7.52 -0.89 7.79
CA LEU A 58 7.30 -1.93 8.80
C LEU A 58 8.57 -2.75 9.08
N LEU A 59 9.39 -3.02 8.05
CA LEU A 59 10.62 -3.78 8.17
C LEU A 59 11.82 -2.97 8.68
N ASN A 60 11.74 -1.63 8.66
CA ASN A 60 12.83 -0.73 9.04
C ASN A 60 12.32 0.29 10.08
N PRO A 61 12.16 -0.09 11.36
CA PRO A 61 11.64 0.81 12.39
C PRO A 61 12.58 1.98 12.73
N ASP A 62 13.89 1.79 12.53
CA ASP A 62 14.93 2.78 12.79
C ASP A 62 14.83 4.04 11.92
N ILE A 63 14.21 3.94 10.74
CA ILE A 63 14.02 5.09 9.85
C ILE A 63 12.76 5.90 10.14
N HIS A 64 11.86 5.44 11.03
CA HIS A 64 10.56 6.07 11.29
C HIS A 64 10.70 7.50 11.80
N GLU A 65 11.65 7.72 12.71
CA GLU A 65 11.98 9.04 13.24
C GLU A 65 12.26 10.04 12.11
N ARG A 66 13.09 9.64 11.14
CA ARG A 66 13.43 10.45 9.97
C ARG A 66 12.24 10.65 9.04
N VAL A 67 11.41 9.63 8.85
CA VAL A 67 10.28 9.70 7.91
C VAL A 67 9.14 10.58 8.45
N PHE A 68 8.87 10.50 9.75
CA PHE A 68 7.71 11.17 10.35
C PHE A 68 8.02 12.47 11.09
N LYS A 69 9.26 12.67 11.59
CA LYS A 69 9.63 13.90 12.33
C LYS A 69 10.35 14.94 11.47
N ASP A 70 11.08 14.53 10.43
CA ASP A 70 11.68 15.49 9.52
C ASP A 70 10.57 16.06 8.63
N VAL A 71 9.98 17.19 9.05
CA VAL A 71 9.04 17.96 8.24
C VAL A 71 9.78 18.49 7.01
N ARG A 72 9.79 17.71 5.93
CA ARG A 72 10.26 18.14 4.62
C ARG A 72 9.08 18.73 3.88
N CYS A 73 8.85 20.02 4.06
CA CYS A 73 7.96 20.71 3.15
C CYS A 73 8.66 20.81 1.79
N LEU A 74 8.27 19.96 0.84
CA LEU A 74 8.76 19.98 -0.55
C LEU A 74 8.44 21.29 -1.30
N ARG A 75 7.73 22.21 -0.64
CA ARG A 75 7.27 23.51 -1.17
C ARG A 75 7.68 24.71 -0.32
N CYS A 76 8.28 24.49 0.85
CA CYS A 76 8.72 25.56 1.73
C CYS A 76 10.24 25.65 1.57
N GLU A 77 10.65 26.27 0.48
CA GLU A 77 11.93 26.98 0.44
C GLU A 77 11.77 28.35 1.10
#